data_AF-A0A842UEQ4-F1
#
_entry.id   AF-A0A842UEQ4-F1
#
_cell.length_a   1.000
_cell.length_b   1.000
_cell.length_c   1.000
_cell.angle_alpha   90.00
_cell.angle_beta   90.00
_cell.angle_gamma   90.00
#
_symmetry.space_group_name_H-M   'P 1'
#
loop_
_entity.id
_entity.type
_entity.pdbx_description
1 polymer ?
#
loop_
_entity_poly.entity_id
_entity_poly.type
_entity_poly.pdbx_seq_one_letter_code
_entity_poly.pdbx_strand_id
1 'polypeptide(L)'
;MPVSPTTSSYEFTRDDFVLNPHQAIVASYTLDQDYVTEETLVDGESRKILRAGTIVAMNPSDDTIVPNYTTYGFGELGILYQDADTEDGDAVVPVVLEAEVKEDVLVDNGTYGTVLAATKTALSGRVTFHKSNRL
;
A
#
# COMPACT_ATOMS: atom_id res chain seq x y z
N MET A 1 15.59 16.09 24.29
CA MET A 1 14.37 15.27 24.43
C MET A 1 14.24 14.47 23.15
N PRO A 2 14.15 13.14 23.19
CA PRO A 2 13.83 12.38 21.98
C PRO A 2 12.37 12.70 21.62
N VAL A 3 12.15 13.11 20.38
CA VAL A 3 10.80 13.25 19.82
C VAL A 3 10.26 11.83 19.62
N SER A 4 9.16 11.50 20.30
CA SER A 4 8.40 10.29 19.99
C SER A 4 8.00 10.37 18.52
N PRO A 5 8.12 9.29 17.73
CA PRO A 5 7.57 9.27 16.39
C PRO A 5 6.08 9.57 16.52
N THR A 6 5.62 10.62 15.84
CA THR A 6 4.22 10.99 15.78
C THR A 6 3.48 9.82 15.14
N THR A 7 2.81 9.00 15.95
CA THR A 7 1.89 7.96 15.47
C THR A 7 0.79 8.68 14.72
N SER A 8 0.96 8.80 13.41
CA SER A 8 0.01 9.48 12.54
C SER A 8 -1.20 8.56 12.42
N SER A 9 -2.23 8.83 13.22
CA SER A 9 -3.54 8.18 13.17
C SER A 9 -4.34 8.66 11.94
N TYR A 10 -3.73 8.59 10.76
CA TYR A 10 -4.46 8.76 9.50
C TYR A 10 -5.14 7.43 9.18
N GLU A 11 -6.43 7.35 9.47
CA GLU A 11 -7.32 6.34 8.89
C GLU A 11 -7.36 6.58 7.39
N PHE A 12 -6.68 5.73 6.63
CA PHE A 12 -6.66 5.82 5.18
C PHE A 12 -7.92 5.14 4.66
N THR A 13 -8.92 5.92 4.26
CA THR A 13 -10.12 5.30 3.70
C THR A 13 -9.87 4.94 2.24
N ARG A 14 -10.42 3.79 1.85
CA ARG A 14 -10.50 3.23 0.48
C ARG A 14 -10.83 4.27 -0.60
N ASP A 15 -11.56 5.34 -0.25
CA ASP A 15 -12.05 6.37 -1.16
C ASP A 15 -11.09 7.55 -1.36
N ASP A 16 -9.99 7.61 -0.59
CA ASP A 16 -9.12 8.79 -0.60
C ASP A 16 -8.12 8.78 -1.77
N PHE A 17 -7.70 7.59 -2.23
CA PHE A 17 -6.65 7.49 -3.25
C PHE A 17 -7.13 7.11 -4.64
N VAL A 18 -8.24 6.38 -4.81
CA VAL A 18 -8.77 6.04 -6.14
C VAL A 18 -9.73 7.13 -6.62
N LEU A 19 -9.44 7.74 -7.78
CA LEU A 19 -10.24 8.84 -8.31
C LEU A 19 -11.60 8.38 -8.85
N ASN A 20 -11.64 7.21 -9.49
CA ASN A 20 -12.84 6.63 -10.09
C ASN A 20 -13.05 5.18 -9.62
N PRO A 21 -13.53 4.95 -8.37
CA PRO A 21 -13.61 3.60 -7.79
C PRO A 21 -14.44 2.60 -8.60
N HIS A 22 -15.46 3.07 -9.32
CA HIS A 22 -16.32 2.21 -10.16
C HIS A 22 -15.64 1.68 -11.43
N GLN A 23 -14.53 2.29 -11.83
CA GLN A 23 -13.74 1.86 -12.99
C GLN A 23 -12.49 1.09 -12.58
N ALA A 24 -12.23 0.97 -11.28
CA ALA A 24 -11.06 0.25 -10.78
C ALA A 24 -11.24 -1.26 -10.95
N ILE A 25 -10.20 -1.93 -11.45
CA ILE A 25 -10.12 -3.39 -11.42
C ILE A 25 -9.45 -3.80 -10.12
N VAL A 26 -10.17 -4.57 -9.31
CA VAL A 26 -9.72 -5.04 -7.99
C VAL A 26 -9.73 -6.56 -7.99
N ALA A 27 -8.65 -7.17 -7.50
CA ALA A 27 -8.55 -8.62 -7.30
C ALA A 27 -8.01 -8.93 -5.91
N SER A 28 -8.32 -10.13 -5.41
CA SER A 28 -7.90 -10.57 -4.08
C SER A 28 -6.58 -11.34 -4.15
N TYR A 29 -5.67 -11.06 -3.22
CA TYR A 29 -4.39 -11.73 -3.06
C TYR A 29 -4.13 -12.06 -1.61
N THR A 30 -3.26 -13.04 -1.35
CA THR A 30 -2.79 -13.35 -0.01
C THR A 30 -1.60 -12.46 0.33
N LEU A 31 -1.74 -11.64 1.36
CA LEU A 31 -0.66 -10.83 1.93
C LEU A 31 0.17 -11.69 2.89
N ASP A 32 1.47 -11.76 2.64
CA ASP A 32 2.43 -12.41 3.54
C ASP A 32 2.73 -11.48 4.72
N GLN A 33 2.34 -11.94 5.91
CA GLN A 33 2.48 -11.18 7.16
C GLN A 33 3.94 -10.98 7.57
N ASP A 34 4.89 -11.79 7.10
CA ASP A 34 6.29 -11.72 7.52
C ASP A 34 6.99 -10.47 6.96
N TYR A 35 6.39 -9.87 5.93
CA TYR A 35 6.87 -8.63 5.31
C TYR A 35 6.15 -7.38 5.82
N VAL A 36 5.14 -7.52 6.68
CA VAL A 36 4.42 -6.40 7.28
C VAL A 36 5.10 -5.96 8.57
N THR A 37 5.41 -4.67 8.66
CA THR A 37 6.04 -4.09 9.85
C THR A 37 4.97 -3.88 10.93
N GLU A 38 5.31 -4.19 12.18
CA GLU A 38 4.45 -3.88 13.33
C GLU A 38 4.36 -2.36 13.54
N GLU A 39 3.13 -1.87 13.69
CA GLU A 39 2.84 -0.51 14.12
C GLU A 39 2.28 -0.53 15.55
N THR A 40 2.76 0.37 16.40
CA THR A 40 2.18 0.58 17.74
C THR A 40 1.00 1.54 17.65
N LEU A 41 -0.18 1.05 18.01
CA LEU A 41 -1.43 1.80 18.01
C LEU A 41 -1.54 2.73 19.23
N VAL A 42 -2.55 3.61 19.20
CA VAL A 42 -2.78 4.63 20.22
C VAL A 42 -3.11 4.04 21.60
N ASP A 43 -3.67 2.83 21.62
CA ASP A 43 -3.97 2.05 22.82
C ASP A 43 -2.75 1.29 23.38
N GLY A 44 -1.61 1.34 22.66
CA GLY A 44 -0.36 0.68 23.03
C GLY A 44 -0.23 -0.76 22.53
N GLU A 45 -1.23 -1.29 21.80
CA GLU A 45 -1.11 -2.59 21.14
C GLU A 45 -0.19 -2.48 19.92
N SER A 46 0.64 -3.50 19.69
CA SER A 46 1.46 -3.61 18.48
C SER A 46 0.79 -4.58 17.54
N ARG A 47 0.46 -4.12 16.33
CA ARG A 47 -0.22 -4.92 15.32
C ARG A 47 0.47 -4.78 13.97
N LYS A 48 0.45 -5.85 13.19
CA LYS A 48 0.94 -5.84 11.81
C LYS A 48 -0.15 -5.34 10.87
N ILE A 49 -0.20 -4.01 10.71
CA ILE A 49 -1.19 -3.35 9.86
C ILE A 49 -0.50 -2.84 8.59
N LEU A 50 -1.00 -3.27 7.44
CA LEU A 50 -0.63 -2.69 6.16
C LEU A 50 -1.75 -1.76 5.68
N ARG A 51 -1.44 -0.48 5.51
CA ARG A 51 -2.44 0.54 5.18
C ARG A 51 -2.82 0.55 3.70
N ALA A 52 -4.07 0.86 3.40
CA ALA A 52 -4.56 1.13 2.06
C ALA A 52 -3.73 2.22 1.38
N GLY A 53 -3.61 2.16 0.05
CA GLY A 53 -2.74 3.04 -0.72
C GLY A 53 -1.27 2.59 -0.73
N THR A 54 -0.91 1.52 -0.03
CA THR A 54 0.44 0.95 -0.13
C THR A 54 0.64 0.22 -1.44
N ILE A 55 1.72 0.55 -2.16
CA ILE A 55 2.17 -0.21 -3.33
C ILE A 55 2.60 -1.60 -2.86
N VAL A 56 2.07 -2.63 -3.51
CA VAL A 56 2.40 -4.03 -3.22
C VAL A 56 3.11 -4.67 -4.40
N ALA A 57 3.99 -5.62 -4.10
CA ALA A 57 4.74 -6.43 -5.04
C ALA A 57 4.36 -7.91 -4.90
N MET A 58 4.52 -8.68 -5.98
CA MET A 58 4.28 -10.12 -5.99
C MET A 58 5.56 -10.88 -5.65
N ASN A 59 5.51 -11.73 -4.63
CA ASN A 59 6.55 -12.71 -4.35
C ASN A 59 6.37 -13.91 -5.31
N PRO A 60 7.31 -14.14 -6.25
CA PRO A 60 7.17 -15.20 -7.24
C PRO A 60 7.39 -16.62 -6.68
N SER A 61 7.77 -16.74 -5.40
CA SER A 61 8.11 -18.03 -4.78
C SER A 61 6.88 -18.77 -4.26
N ASP A 62 5.86 -18.03 -3.82
CA ASP A 62 4.68 -18.55 -3.11
C ASP A 62 3.37 -17.87 -3.54
N ASP A 63 3.42 -17.00 -4.57
CA ASP A 63 2.29 -16.24 -5.10
C ASP A 63 1.59 -15.34 -4.06
N THR A 64 2.29 -14.99 -2.98
CA THR A 64 1.83 -13.98 -2.02
C THR A 64 2.22 -12.58 -2.46
N ILE A 65 1.55 -11.58 -1.88
CA ILE A 65 1.92 -10.18 -2.05
C ILE A 65 2.62 -9.68 -0.79
N VAL A 66 3.48 -8.69 -0.99
CA VAL A 66 4.22 -8.01 0.08
C VAL A 66 4.19 -6.50 -0.16
N PRO A 67 4.39 -5.65 0.86
CA PRO A 67 4.66 -4.24 0.63
C PRO A 67 5.87 -4.04 -0.29
N ASN A 68 5.77 -3.10 -1.23
CA ASN A 68 6.85 -2.78 -2.16
C ASN A 68 7.97 -1.98 -1.46
N TYR A 69 8.71 -2.62 -0.57
CA TYR A 69 9.99 -2.10 -0.12
C TYR A 69 11.05 -2.58 -1.12
N THR A 70 11.69 -1.64 -1.81
CA THR A 70 12.73 -1.86 -2.85
C THR A 70 13.86 -2.81 -2.45
N THR A 71 13.96 -3.16 -1.17
CA THR A 71 14.87 -4.15 -0.61
C THR A 71 14.61 -5.59 -1.07
N TYR A 72 13.40 -5.93 -1.51
CA TYR A 72 13.04 -7.34 -1.82
C TYR A 72 13.27 -7.74 -3.28
N GLY A 73 13.34 -6.77 -4.21
CA GLY A 73 13.56 -7.04 -5.64
C GLY A 73 12.40 -7.73 -6.36
N PHE A 74 11.21 -7.74 -5.75
CA PHE A 74 9.99 -8.29 -6.33
C PHE A 74 9.33 -7.32 -7.31
N GLY A 75 8.54 -7.84 -8.25
CA GLY A 75 7.85 -7.03 -9.24
C GLY A 75 6.59 -6.38 -8.67
N GLU A 76 6.43 -5.07 -8.86
CA GLU A 76 5.25 -4.34 -8.41
C GLU A 76 3.99 -4.91 -9.06
N LEU A 77 2.95 -5.14 -8.27
CA LEU A 77 1.69 -5.74 -8.70
C LEU A 77 0.58 -4.70 -8.79
N GLY A 78 0.44 -3.86 -7.77
CA GLY A 78 -0.71 -2.96 -7.66
C GLY A 78 -0.70 -2.18 -6.36
N ILE A 79 -1.88 -1.76 -5.91
CA ILE A 79 -2.05 -0.91 -4.73
C ILE A 79 -3.04 -1.56 -3.78
N LEU A 80 -2.68 -1.71 -2.50
CA LEU A 80 -3.57 -2.24 -1.48
C LEU A 80 -4.81 -1.36 -1.37
N TYR A 81 -5.99 -1.97 -1.49
CA TYR A 81 -7.24 -1.22 -1.59
C TYR A 81 -7.89 -0.93 -0.22
N GLN A 82 -7.58 -1.76 0.78
CA GLN A 82 -8.10 -1.64 2.12
C GLN A 82 -7.01 -2.00 3.12
N ASP A 83 -7.04 -1.37 4.29
CA ASP A 83 -6.20 -1.74 5.42
C ASP A 83 -6.29 -3.25 5.69
N ALA A 84 -5.13 -3.86 5.93
CA ALA A 84 -5.00 -5.26 6.25
C ALA A 84 -4.38 -5.40 7.63
N ASP A 85 -5.15 -5.97 8.57
CA ASP A 85 -4.64 -6.41 9.86
C ASP A 85 -4.28 -7.90 9.75
N THR A 86 -3.02 -8.24 10.04
CA THR A 86 -2.45 -9.58 9.84
C THR A 86 -2.14 -10.30 11.16
N GLU A 87 -2.78 -9.89 12.25
CA GLU A 87 -2.55 -10.45 13.61
C GLU A 87 -2.70 -11.99 13.68
N ASP A 88 -3.56 -12.58 12.84
CA ASP A 88 -3.87 -14.03 12.83
C ASP A 88 -3.15 -14.83 11.73
N GLY A 89 -2.20 -14.23 11.01
CA GLY A 89 -1.53 -14.88 9.87
C GLY A 89 -1.70 -14.11 8.56
N ASP A 90 -1.40 -14.81 7.46
CA ASP A 90 -1.62 -14.26 6.12
C ASP A 90 -3.07 -13.83 5.92
N ALA A 91 -3.26 -12.65 5.31
CA ALA A 91 -4.57 -12.07 5.09
C ALA A 91 -4.93 -12.05 3.61
N VAL A 92 -6.17 -12.39 3.26
CA VAL A 92 -6.68 -12.19 1.89
C VAL A 92 -7.14 -10.75 1.76
N VAL A 93 -6.46 -9.98 0.91
CA VAL A 93 -6.63 -8.54 0.80
C VAL A 93 -7.00 -8.12 -0.62
N PRO A 94 -7.82 -7.07 -0.80
CA PRO A 94 -8.13 -6.52 -2.10
C PRO A 94 -6.99 -5.62 -2.61
N VAL A 95 -6.58 -5.82 -3.87
CA VAL A 95 -5.54 -5.05 -4.55
C VAL A 95 -6.10 -4.42 -5.81
N VAL A 96 -5.89 -3.13 -5.98
CA VAL A 96 -6.17 -2.39 -7.21
C VAL A 96 -5.11 -2.74 -8.25
N LEU A 97 -5.54 -3.34 -9.34
CA LEU A 97 -4.70 -3.67 -10.48
C LEU A 97 -4.75 -2.58 -11.55
N GLU A 98 -5.93 -2.01 -11.79
CA GLU A 98 -6.11 -0.91 -12.74
C GLU A 98 -6.94 0.20 -12.10
N ALA A 99 -6.46 1.45 -12.17
CA ALA A 99 -7.19 2.62 -11.68
C ALA A 99 -6.49 3.95 -12.04
N GLU A 100 -7.23 5.04 -11.92
CA GLU A 100 -6.68 6.38 -11.75
C GLU A 100 -6.55 6.67 -10.26
N VAL A 101 -5.36 7.08 -9.81
CA VAL A 101 -5.06 7.27 -8.38
C VAL A 101 -4.39 8.61 -8.08
N LYS A 102 -4.61 9.14 -6.89
CA LYS A 102 -3.90 10.29 -6.34
C LYS A 102 -2.53 9.82 -5.82
N GLU A 103 -1.45 10.37 -6.33
CA GLU A 103 -0.08 9.97 -5.97
C GLU A 103 0.30 10.38 -4.55
N ASP A 104 -0.15 11.55 -4.10
CA ASP A 104 0.31 12.19 -2.85
C ASP A 104 -0.16 11.48 -1.57
N VAL A 105 -0.99 10.46 -1.75
CA VAL A 105 -1.64 9.67 -0.71
C VAL A 105 -1.17 8.20 -0.77
N LEU A 106 -0.26 7.85 -1.66
CA LEU A 106 0.25 6.49 -1.76
C LEU A 106 1.50 6.29 -0.89
N VAL A 107 1.71 5.06 -0.47
CA VAL A 107 2.94 4.63 0.20
C VAL A 107 3.73 3.75 -0.75
N ASP A 108 4.91 4.21 -1.15
CA ASP A 108 5.83 3.45 -1.99
C ASP A 108 7.18 3.34 -1.30
N ASN A 109 7.73 2.13 -1.22
CA ASN A 109 9.01 1.90 -0.54
C ASN A 109 9.06 2.42 0.90
N GLY A 110 7.96 2.27 1.63
CA GLY A 110 7.81 2.77 3.00
C GLY A 110 7.75 4.30 3.11
N THR A 111 7.70 5.00 1.98
CA THR A 111 7.65 6.46 1.93
C THR A 111 6.27 6.93 1.51
N TYR A 112 5.62 7.71 2.37
CA TYR A 112 4.31 8.30 2.10
C TYR A 112 4.40 9.51 1.16
N GLY A 113 3.45 9.60 0.23
CA GLY A 113 3.23 10.76 -0.64
C GLY A 113 4.28 10.96 -1.72
N THR A 114 5.12 9.96 -1.99
CA THR A 114 6.08 9.98 -3.09
C THR A 114 6.15 8.58 -3.70
N VAL A 115 5.82 8.47 -4.99
CA VAL A 115 5.96 7.23 -5.76
C VAL A 115 7.18 7.33 -6.66
N LEU A 116 8.05 6.32 -6.59
CA LEU A 116 9.30 6.26 -7.35
C LEU A 116 9.02 6.15 -8.86
N ALA A 117 9.93 6.70 -9.67
CA ALA A 117 9.82 6.61 -11.13
C ALA A 117 9.85 5.16 -11.64
N ALA A 118 10.57 4.27 -10.96
CA ALA A 118 10.60 2.84 -11.25
C ALA A 118 9.22 2.21 -11.07
N THR A 119 8.60 2.42 -9.91
CA THR A 119 7.22 1.99 -9.60
C THR A 119 6.21 2.51 -10.62
N LYS A 120 6.28 3.80 -10.98
CA LYS A 120 5.41 4.36 -12.03
C LYS A 120 5.59 3.68 -13.37
N THR A 121 6.83 3.35 -13.73
CA THR A 121 7.14 2.65 -14.97
C THR A 121 6.55 1.24 -14.93
N ALA A 122 6.73 0.52 -13.82
CA ALA A 122 6.20 -0.83 -13.61
C ALA A 122 4.65 -0.87 -13.68
N LEU A 123 3.96 0.18 -13.23
CA LEU A 123 2.49 0.25 -13.25
C LEU A 123 1.90 1.03 -14.44
N SER A 124 2.72 1.58 -15.34
CA SER A 124 2.32 2.57 -16.37
C SER A 124 1.26 2.11 -17.39
N GLY A 125 1.03 0.81 -17.54
CA GLY A 125 0.00 0.27 -18.44
C GLY A 125 -1.36 0.06 -17.78
N ARG A 126 -1.47 0.29 -16.47
CA ARG A 126 -2.64 -0.12 -15.66
C ARG A 126 -3.05 0.90 -14.61
N VAL A 127 -2.08 1.60 -14.01
CA VAL A 127 -2.34 2.64 -13.00
C VAL A 127 -1.90 3.99 -13.53
N THR A 128 -2.83 4.94 -13.54
CA THR A 128 -2.56 6.34 -13.89
C THR A 128 -2.40 7.15 -12.61
N PHE A 129 -1.24 7.79 -12.43
CA PHE A 129 -0.94 8.59 -11.24
C PHE A 129 -1.22 10.07 -11.48
N HIS A 130 -2.00 10.67 -10.59
CA HIS A 130 -2.31 12.09 -10.58
C HIS A 130 -1.70 12.72 -9.33
N LYS A 131 -0.78 13.68 -9.52
CA LYS A 131 -0.41 14.57 -8.43
C LYS A 131 -1.51 15.60 -8.24
N SER A 132 -1.87 15.86 -6.98
CA SER A 132 -2.69 17.00 -6.62
C SER A 132 -1.90 18.25 -6.97
N ASN A 133 -2.19 18.86 -8.10
CA ASN A 133 -1.71 20.20 -8.37
C ASN A 133 -2.25 21.10 -7.25
N ARG A 134 -1.36 21.68 -6.46
CA ARG A 134 -1.64 22.93 -5.73
C ARG A 134 -2.25 23.90 -6.76
N LEU A 135 -3.56 24.11 -6.67
CA LEU A 135 -4.22 25.29 -7.22
C LEU A 135 -3.71 26.53 -6.47
#